data_AF-A0A820CMU4-F1
#
_entry.id   AF-A0A820CMU4-F1
#
_cell.length_a   1.000
_cell.length_b   1.000
_cell.length_c   1.000
_cell.angle_alpha   90.00
_cell.angle_beta   90.00
_cell.angle_gamma   90.00
#
_symmetry.space_group_name_H-M   'P 1'
#
loop_
_entity.id
_entity.type
_entity.pdbx_description
1 polymer ?
#
loop_
_entity_poly.entity_id
_entity_poly.type
_entity_poly.pdbx_seq_one_letter_code
_entity_poly.pdbx_strand_id
1 'polypeptide(L)'
;MRKDLAAKLYADYPHLFWQRSLPRNQSSMHDGLCISDGWESILRQLCQQLTNILVNDMGLDLASPEAKQYAFTQVKQKLGGLRTYMTNTTPAMKNAIDDAEDKAARTFFNLNKRFQNLLTSSTLRIKIHTSFISKLIFQKYYTHFIEPYKHRIKSLHLSNPCTMHLFSNISQFSQLENLLVENTESQYLENILLHITSLSNLSSLVIHINDSSNQIQIYNQIFLLPTLKYCKISFDKNIQLEQIPISTNISSSIEHLVIIGKCYLTELHNFL
;
A
#
# COMPACT_ATOMS: atom_id res chain seq x y z
N MET A 1 10.69 8.46 14.08
CA MET A 1 10.40 9.91 14.11
C MET A 1 11.57 10.59 13.41
N ARG A 2 11.38 11.73 12.74
CA ARG A 2 12.50 12.52 12.21
C ARG A 2 13.50 12.86 13.33
N LYS A 3 14.78 12.86 12.99
CA LYS A 3 15.88 12.99 13.96
C LYS A 3 15.88 14.34 14.68
N ASP A 4 15.49 15.42 13.98
CA ASP A 4 15.41 16.77 14.54
C ASP A 4 14.29 16.90 15.58
N LEU A 5 13.12 16.29 15.34
CA LEU A 5 12.02 16.26 16.30
C LEU A 5 12.40 15.47 17.56
N ALA A 6 13.02 14.30 17.38
CA ALA A 6 13.49 13.50 18.51
C ALA A 6 14.55 14.25 19.33
N ALA A 7 15.50 14.92 18.66
CA ALA A 7 16.54 15.72 19.33
C ALA A 7 15.93 16.85 20.17
N LYS A 8 14.88 17.53 19.68
CA LYS A 8 14.15 18.54 20.46
C LYS A 8 13.53 17.95 21.71
N LEU A 9 12.79 16.83 21.61
CA LEU A 9 12.23 16.14 22.78
C LEU A 9 13.31 15.76 23.82
N TYR A 10 14.46 15.28 23.36
CA TYR A 10 15.57 14.94 24.25
C TYR A 10 16.19 16.16 24.93
N ALA A 11 16.25 17.30 24.25
CA ALA A 11 16.76 18.55 24.80
C ALA A 11 15.77 19.18 25.79
N ASP A 12 14.48 19.10 25.51
CA ASP A 12 13.43 19.68 26.34
C ASP A 12 13.17 18.85 27.61
N TYR A 13 13.29 17.52 27.54
CA TYR A 13 13.01 16.60 28.65
C TYR A 13 14.15 15.62 28.92
N PRO A 14 15.39 16.09 29.19
CA PRO A 14 16.56 15.21 29.27
C PRO A 14 16.45 14.17 30.39
N HIS A 15 15.76 14.49 31.49
CA HIS A 15 15.52 13.59 32.61
C HIS A 15 14.63 12.39 32.26
N LEU A 16 13.64 12.56 31.36
CA LEU A 16 12.79 11.44 30.91
C LEU A 16 13.49 10.56 29.87
N PHE A 17 14.47 11.10 29.15
CA PHE A 17 15.14 10.44 28.03
C PHE A 17 16.59 10.03 28.29
N TRP A 18 17.09 10.15 29.52
CA TRP A 18 18.51 9.91 29.81
C TRP A 18 18.97 8.48 29.44
N GLN A 19 18.07 7.50 29.51
CA GLN A 19 18.38 6.10 29.18
C GLN A 19 18.75 5.89 27.70
N ARG A 20 18.49 6.85 26.82
CA ARG A 20 18.96 6.77 25.42
C ARG A 20 20.48 6.68 25.29
N SER A 21 21.20 7.15 26.31
CA SER A 21 22.66 7.10 26.38
C SER A 21 23.19 5.80 26.95
N LEU A 22 22.30 4.90 27.43
CA LEU A 22 22.70 3.59 27.94
C LEU A 22 22.96 2.63 26.77
N PRO A 23 23.84 1.62 26.98
CA PRO A 23 24.06 0.59 25.99
C PRO A 23 22.80 -0.25 25.78
N ARG A 24 22.72 -0.88 24.59
CA ARG A 24 21.56 -1.67 24.14
C ARG A 24 21.13 -2.77 25.10
N ASN A 25 22.07 -3.38 25.85
CA ASN A 25 21.77 -4.43 26.82
C ASN A 25 21.16 -3.90 28.13
N GLN A 26 21.08 -2.59 28.32
CA GLN A 26 20.52 -1.95 29.52
C GLN A 26 19.21 -1.19 29.25
N SER A 27 19.03 -0.64 28.05
CA SER A 27 17.77 0.05 27.70
C SER A 27 17.42 -0.09 26.22
N SER A 28 16.13 -0.23 25.94
CA SER A 28 15.61 -0.16 24.57
C SER A 28 15.59 1.28 24.03
N MET A 29 15.78 2.29 24.88
CA MET A 29 15.91 3.68 24.43
C MET A 29 17.19 3.96 23.65
N HIS A 30 18.18 3.06 23.67
CA HIS A 30 19.36 3.12 22.80
C HIS A 30 18.97 3.25 21.32
N ASP A 31 17.88 2.60 20.91
CA ASP A 31 17.39 2.63 19.52
C ASP A 31 16.59 3.90 19.21
N GLY A 32 16.42 4.79 20.20
CA GLY A 32 15.71 6.07 20.07
C GLY A 32 14.18 5.95 20.09
N LEU A 33 13.52 6.97 19.51
CA LEU A 33 12.06 7.02 19.41
C LEU A 33 11.54 6.22 18.20
N CYS A 34 11.04 5.01 18.45
CA CYS A 34 10.49 4.09 17.45
C CYS A 34 9.01 4.37 17.12
N ILE A 35 8.68 5.64 16.88
CA ILE A 35 7.32 6.14 16.59
C ILE A 35 7.30 7.04 15.35
N SER A 36 6.18 7.15 14.64
CA SER A 36 6.05 8.14 13.54
C SER A 36 5.98 9.59 14.06
N ASP A 37 6.19 10.56 13.16
CA ASP A 37 6.12 11.99 13.49
C ASP A 37 4.74 12.44 13.97
N GLY A 38 3.68 11.75 13.55
CA GLY A 38 2.30 12.06 13.94
C GLY A 38 2.05 11.96 15.46
N TRP A 39 2.93 11.30 16.19
CA TRP A 39 2.83 11.11 17.64
C TRP A 39 3.59 12.15 18.47
N GLU A 40 4.37 13.03 17.84
CA GLU A 40 5.25 13.99 18.53
C GLU A 40 4.48 14.86 19.52
N SER A 41 3.36 15.46 19.11
CA SER A 41 2.58 16.35 19.96
C SER A 41 1.97 15.65 21.18
N ILE A 42 1.52 14.39 21.03
CA ILE A 42 0.97 13.59 22.13
C ILE A 42 2.09 13.22 23.10
N LEU A 43 3.24 12.78 22.58
CA LEU A 43 4.39 12.44 23.43
C LEU A 43 4.91 13.66 24.19
N ARG A 44 4.95 14.85 23.55
CA ARG A 44 5.36 16.10 24.19
C ARG A 44 4.43 16.48 25.34
N GLN A 45 3.12 16.36 25.14
CA GLN A 45 2.12 16.61 26.20
C GLN A 45 2.30 15.63 27.35
N LEU A 46 2.53 14.35 27.05
CA LEU A 46 2.85 13.35 28.07
C LEU A 46 4.12 13.71 28.84
N CYS A 47 5.20 14.10 28.16
CA CYS A 47 6.45 14.50 28.80
C CYS A 47 6.22 15.67 29.76
N GLN A 48 5.49 16.71 29.33
CA GLN A 48 5.15 17.85 30.17
C GLN A 48 4.35 17.44 31.42
N GLN A 49 3.36 16.56 31.27
CA GLN A 49 2.56 16.05 32.39
C GLN A 49 3.42 15.26 33.38
N LEU A 50 4.27 14.36 32.89
CA LEU A 50 5.17 13.57 33.73
C LEU A 50 6.16 14.47 34.49
N THR A 51 6.74 15.47 33.82
CA THR A 51 7.61 16.47 34.46
C THR A 51 6.88 17.22 35.56
N ASN A 52 5.62 17.64 35.34
CA ASN A 52 4.83 18.32 36.36
C ASN A 52 4.53 17.42 37.57
N ILE A 53 4.23 16.12 37.36
CA ILE A 53 4.02 15.16 38.46
C ILE A 53 5.30 15.01 39.28
N LEU A 54 6.46 14.86 38.61
CA LEU A 54 7.75 14.74 39.30
C LEU A 54 8.06 15.97 40.16
N VAL A 55 7.83 17.17 39.64
CA VAL A 55 8.18 18.42 40.36
C VAL A 55 7.14 18.75 41.42
N ASN A 56 5.86 18.83 41.05
CA ASN A 56 4.83 19.40 41.90
C ASN A 56 4.24 18.39 42.89
N ASP A 57 4.03 17.14 42.45
CA ASP A 57 3.37 16.13 43.28
C ASP A 57 4.40 15.36 44.12
N MET A 58 5.60 15.16 43.57
CA MET A 58 6.66 14.37 44.22
C MET A 58 7.78 15.22 44.81
N GLY A 59 7.85 16.52 44.50
CA GLY A 59 8.88 17.42 45.02
C GLY A 59 10.29 17.11 44.53
N LEU A 60 10.44 16.41 43.39
CA LEU A 60 11.74 16.00 42.87
C LEU A 60 12.42 17.12 42.08
N ASP A 61 13.71 17.30 42.35
CA ASP A 61 14.60 18.03 41.45
C ASP A 61 14.89 17.18 40.21
N LEU A 62 14.56 17.69 39.02
CA LEU A 62 14.74 16.98 37.75
C LEU A 62 16.21 16.68 37.41
N ALA A 63 17.16 17.39 38.03
CA ALA A 63 18.58 17.11 37.89
C ALA A 63 19.06 15.93 38.76
N SER A 64 18.24 15.50 39.73
CA SER A 64 18.65 14.52 40.73
C SER A 64 18.71 13.08 40.18
N PRO A 65 19.51 12.19 40.80
CA PRO A 65 19.52 10.77 40.48
C PRO A 65 18.16 10.09 40.70
N GLU A 66 17.34 10.58 41.63
CA GLU A 66 16.01 10.07 41.92
C GLU A 66 15.06 10.32 40.74
N ALA A 67 15.09 11.50 40.12
CA ALA A 67 14.27 11.80 38.94
C ALA A 67 14.55 10.85 37.77
N LYS A 68 15.80 10.39 37.62
CA LYS A 68 16.21 9.43 36.58
C LYS A 68 15.57 8.04 36.75
N GLN A 69 15.08 7.68 37.94
CA GLN A 69 14.36 6.43 38.15
C GLN A 69 12.99 6.40 37.47
N TYR A 70 12.48 7.56 37.03
CA TYR A 70 11.23 7.72 36.31
C TYR A 70 11.46 8.08 34.84
N ALA A 71 12.50 7.52 34.23
CA ALA A 71 12.78 7.72 32.82
C ALA A 71 12.11 6.66 31.95
N PHE A 72 11.91 7.00 30.68
CA PHE A 72 11.46 6.04 29.68
C PHE A 72 12.51 4.94 29.48
N THR A 73 12.05 3.69 29.47
CA THR A 73 12.82 2.50 29.08
C THR A 73 12.55 2.12 27.63
N GLN A 74 11.40 2.53 27.09
CA GLN A 74 11.05 2.36 25.68
C GLN A 74 9.88 3.29 25.28
N VAL A 75 9.97 3.88 24.09
CA VAL A 75 8.84 4.56 23.42
C VAL A 75 8.73 4.03 22.00
N LYS A 76 7.61 3.36 21.69
CA LYS A 76 7.42 2.70 20.39
C LYS A 76 5.99 2.81 19.87
N GLN A 77 5.83 2.60 18.57
CA GLN A 77 4.54 2.39 17.95
C GLN A 77 4.21 0.90 17.90
N LYS A 78 2.99 0.52 18.26
CA LYS A 78 2.49 -0.85 18.10
C LYS A 78 1.03 -0.82 17.65
N LEU A 79 0.73 -1.49 16.53
CA LEU A 79 -0.62 -1.58 15.95
C LEU A 79 -1.30 -0.21 15.73
N GLY A 80 -0.52 0.80 15.33
CA GLY A 80 -1.02 2.16 15.11
C GLY A 80 -1.23 2.98 16.40
N GLY A 81 -0.95 2.44 17.58
CA GLY A 81 -0.97 3.16 18.85
C GLY A 81 0.43 3.53 19.37
N LEU A 82 0.46 4.46 20.31
CA LEU A 82 1.64 4.79 21.13
C LEU A 82 1.79 3.76 22.26
N ARG A 83 3.03 3.37 22.56
CA ARG A 83 3.37 2.56 23.74
C ARG A 83 4.55 3.18 24.47
N THR A 84 4.37 3.47 25.75
CA THR A 84 5.42 4.03 26.60
C THR A 84 5.68 3.13 27.80
N TYR A 85 6.96 2.93 28.09
CA TYR A 85 7.43 2.12 29.21
C TYR A 85 8.42 2.95 30.01
N MET A 86 8.34 2.88 31.32
CA MET A 86 9.20 3.61 32.26
C MET A 86 9.84 2.65 33.25
N THR A 87 10.94 3.05 33.87
CA THR A 87 11.60 2.24 34.90
C THR A 87 10.70 2.11 36.13
N ASN A 88 10.20 3.24 36.64
CA ASN A 88 9.22 3.30 37.71
C ASN A 88 8.03 4.16 37.28
N THR A 89 6.86 3.89 37.85
CA THR A 89 5.63 4.66 37.62
C THR A 89 4.84 4.81 38.91
N THR A 90 4.37 6.02 39.20
CA THR A 90 3.31 6.25 40.20
C THR A 90 1.93 6.04 39.56
N PRO A 91 0.85 5.90 40.34
CA PRO A 91 -0.51 5.84 39.79
C PRO A 91 -0.86 7.07 38.91
N ALA A 92 -0.43 8.27 39.30
CA ALA A 92 -0.66 9.48 38.51
C ALA A 92 0.05 9.44 37.15
N MET A 93 1.31 8.97 37.11
CA MET A 93 2.04 8.79 35.86
C MET A 93 1.41 7.71 34.98
N LYS A 94 0.98 6.60 35.60
CA LYS A 94 0.30 5.51 34.91
C LYS A 94 -0.97 6.00 34.20
N ASN A 95 -1.78 6.82 34.89
CA ASN A 95 -2.95 7.45 34.29
C ASN A 95 -2.59 8.39 33.13
N ALA A 96 -1.56 9.22 33.28
CA ALA A 96 -1.11 10.11 32.21
C ALA A 96 -0.63 9.34 30.96
N ILE A 97 0.09 8.23 31.17
CA ILE A 97 0.51 7.32 30.11
C ILE A 97 -0.71 6.72 29.42
N ASP A 98 -1.64 6.15 30.19
CA ASP A 98 -2.83 5.48 29.65
C ASP A 98 -3.68 6.47 28.84
N ASP A 99 -3.86 7.72 29.32
CA ASP A 99 -4.54 8.80 28.60
C ASP A 99 -3.86 9.14 27.26
N ALA A 100 -2.52 9.21 27.24
CA ALA A 100 -1.75 9.50 26.04
C ALA A 100 -1.84 8.36 25.00
N GLU A 101 -1.75 7.11 25.46
CA GLU A 101 -1.91 5.93 24.60
C GLU A 101 -3.32 5.83 24.01
N ASP A 102 -4.34 6.08 24.83
CA ASP A 102 -5.74 6.15 24.42
C ASP A 102 -5.99 7.25 23.39
N LYS A 103 -5.42 8.44 23.62
CA LYS A 103 -5.50 9.56 22.67
C LYS A 103 -4.84 9.21 21.34
N ALA A 104 -3.70 8.52 21.36
CA ALA A 104 -3.04 8.05 20.14
C ALA A 104 -3.91 7.02 19.40
N ALA A 105 -4.46 6.03 20.11
CA ALA A 105 -5.35 5.03 19.53
C ALA A 105 -6.59 5.65 18.89
N ARG A 106 -7.26 6.58 19.57
CA ARG A 106 -8.41 7.34 19.01
C ARG A 106 -8.03 8.15 17.79
N THR A 107 -6.85 8.80 17.82
CA THR A 107 -6.35 9.59 16.67
C THR A 107 -6.14 8.70 15.45
N PHE A 108 -5.51 7.53 15.63
CA PHE A 108 -5.33 6.56 14.55
C PHE A 108 -6.67 6.03 14.02
N PHE A 109 -7.60 5.69 14.92
CA PHE A 109 -8.93 5.24 14.54
C PHE A 109 -9.68 6.27 13.71
N ASN A 110 -9.68 7.53 14.13
CA ASN A 110 -10.32 8.63 13.40
C ASN A 110 -9.70 8.86 12.04
N LEU A 111 -8.38 8.76 11.92
CA LEU A 111 -7.68 8.84 10.64
C LEU A 111 -8.12 7.72 9.71
N ASN A 112 -8.16 6.47 10.19
CA ASN A 112 -8.62 5.33 9.40
C ASN A 112 -10.08 5.47 8.98
N LYS A 113 -10.95 5.98 9.86
CA LYS A 113 -12.35 6.27 9.53
C LYS A 113 -12.46 7.35 8.45
N ARG A 114 -11.61 8.38 8.47
CA ARG A 114 -11.55 9.39 7.41
C ARG A 114 -11.09 8.80 6.08
N PHE A 115 -10.08 7.94 6.08
CA PHE A 115 -9.66 7.23 4.86
C PHE A 115 -10.75 6.30 4.34
N GLN A 116 -11.42 5.57 5.23
CA GLN A 116 -12.58 4.76 4.87
C GLN A 116 -13.65 5.62 4.21
N ASN A 117 -14.05 6.74 4.83
CA ASN A 117 -15.04 7.65 4.24
C ASN A 117 -14.59 8.24 2.91
N LEU A 118 -13.29 8.54 2.75
CA LEU A 118 -12.73 8.98 1.47
C LEU A 118 -12.86 7.90 0.41
N LEU A 119 -12.70 6.62 0.76
CA LEU A 119 -12.89 5.53 -0.19
C LEU A 119 -14.37 5.29 -0.47
N THR A 120 -15.21 5.27 0.55
CA THR A 120 -16.62 4.88 0.44
C THR A 120 -17.53 5.98 -0.11
N SER A 121 -17.33 7.24 0.30
CA SER A 121 -18.22 8.36 -0.01
C SER A 121 -17.71 9.31 -1.09
N SER A 122 -16.46 9.15 -1.53
CA SER A 122 -15.91 10.02 -2.56
C SER A 122 -16.41 9.66 -3.97
N THR A 123 -16.36 10.59 -4.91
CA THR A 123 -16.48 10.31 -6.35
C THR A 123 -15.12 10.10 -7.01
N LEU A 124 -14.04 10.15 -6.22
CA LEU A 124 -12.68 9.96 -6.71
C LEU A 124 -12.54 8.61 -7.40
N ARG A 125 -11.82 8.67 -8.52
CA ARG A 125 -11.44 7.53 -9.34
C ARG A 125 -10.39 6.73 -8.58
N ILE A 126 -10.57 5.41 -8.50
CA ILE A 126 -9.69 4.53 -7.73
C ILE A 126 -8.72 3.82 -8.68
N LYS A 127 -7.44 3.83 -8.32
CA LYS A 127 -6.40 2.98 -8.91
C LYS A 127 -6.04 1.90 -7.90
N ILE A 128 -6.11 0.63 -8.29
CA ILE A 128 -5.80 -0.51 -7.42
C ILE A 128 -4.56 -1.22 -7.95
N HIS A 129 -3.57 -1.40 -7.08
CA HIS A 129 -2.37 -2.20 -7.34
C HIS A 129 -2.29 -3.33 -6.32
N THR A 130 -2.34 -4.58 -6.78
CA THR A 130 -2.37 -5.76 -5.91
C THR A 130 -1.13 -6.63 -6.07
N SER A 131 0.03 -6.11 -5.69
CA SER A 131 1.29 -6.88 -5.67
C SER A 131 1.55 -7.53 -4.31
N PHE A 132 2.06 -8.78 -4.31
CA PHE A 132 2.64 -9.48 -3.14
C PHE A 132 1.73 -9.70 -1.92
N ILE A 133 0.43 -9.98 -2.11
CA ILE A 133 -0.47 -10.38 -1.02
C ILE A 133 -0.92 -11.84 -1.15
N SER A 134 -1.08 -12.53 -0.02
CA SER A 134 -1.56 -13.92 -0.01
C SER A 134 -3.01 -14.00 -0.54
N LYS A 135 -3.41 -15.17 -1.06
CA LYS A 135 -4.77 -15.40 -1.57
C LYS A 135 -5.85 -15.02 -0.55
N LEU A 136 -5.67 -15.41 0.72
CA LEU A 136 -6.62 -15.11 1.79
C LEU A 136 -6.73 -13.60 2.06
N ILE A 137 -5.61 -12.89 2.08
CA ILE A 137 -5.58 -11.44 2.28
C ILE A 137 -6.24 -10.74 1.08
N PHE A 138 -5.92 -11.17 -0.14
CA PHE A 138 -6.55 -10.64 -1.35
C PHE A 138 -8.06 -10.84 -1.33
N GLN A 139 -8.55 -12.03 -0.97
CA GLN A 139 -9.99 -12.29 -0.93
C GLN A 139 -10.71 -11.34 0.04
N LYS A 140 -10.11 -11.05 1.21
CA LYS A 140 -10.64 -10.03 2.13
C LYS A 140 -10.67 -8.64 1.49
N TYR A 141 -9.58 -8.24 0.82
CA TYR A 141 -9.54 -6.96 0.11
C TYR A 141 -10.58 -6.90 -1.01
N TYR A 142 -10.71 -7.96 -1.80
CA TYR A 142 -11.67 -8.03 -2.89
C TYR A 142 -13.09 -7.85 -2.36
N THR A 143 -13.50 -8.67 -1.39
CA THR A 143 -14.86 -8.65 -0.83
C THR A 143 -15.21 -7.31 -0.17
N HIS A 144 -14.26 -6.69 0.54
CA HIS A 144 -14.57 -5.50 1.34
C HIS A 144 -14.23 -4.16 0.65
N PHE A 145 -13.33 -4.15 -0.33
CA PHE A 145 -12.82 -2.93 -0.96
C PHE A 145 -12.92 -2.88 -2.47
N ILE A 146 -12.82 -4.00 -3.20
CA ILE A 146 -12.88 -3.97 -4.67
C ILE A 146 -14.34 -4.14 -5.11
N GLU A 147 -14.99 -5.21 -4.67
CA GLU A 147 -16.33 -5.62 -5.09
C GLU A 147 -17.40 -4.53 -4.89
N PRO A 148 -17.49 -3.85 -3.72
CA PRO A 148 -18.52 -2.83 -3.51
C PRO A 148 -18.30 -1.57 -4.37
N TYR A 149 -17.07 -1.31 -4.79
CA TYR A 149 -16.67 -0.07 -5.46
C TYR A 149 -16.21 -0.28 -6.91
N LYS A 150 -16.39 -1.47 -7.48
CA LYS A 150 -15.94 -1.83 -8.84
C LYS A 150 -16.44 -0.90 -9.94
N HIS A 151 -17.64 -0.34 -9.78
CA HIS A 151 -18.23 0.64 -10.70
C HIS A 151 -17.49 2.00 -10.72
N ARG A 152 -16.55 2.26 -9.79
CA ARG A 152 -15.75 3.49 -9.71
C ARG A 152 -14.27 3.30 -10.07
N ILE A 153 -13.86 2.06 -10.31
CA ILE A 153 -12.46 1.73 -10.58
C ILE A 153 -12.18 2.05 -12.06
N LYS A 154 -11.20 2.93 -12.27
CA LYS A 154 -10.76 3.35 -13.62
C LYS A 154 -9.47 2.70 -14.06
N SER A 155 -8.64 2.31 -13.10
CA SER A 155 -7.38 1.65 -13.37
C SER A 155 -7.21 0.47 -12.43
N LEU A 156 -6.95 -0.69 -13.00
CA LEU A 156 -6.78 -1.93 -12.29
C LEU A 156 -5.45 -2.57 -12.70
N HIS A 157 -4.58 -2.82 -11.73
CA HIS A 157 -3.31 -3.49 -11.92
C HIS A 157 -3.32 -4.84 -11.20
N LEU A 158 -3.38 -5.90 -12.00
CA LEU A 158 -3.40 -7.30 -11.60
C LEU A 158 -2.01 -7.90 -11.77
N SER A 159 -1.22 -8.00 -10.71
CA SER A 159 0.14 -8.55 -10.76
C SER A 159 0.30 -9.85 -9.98
N ASN A 160 -0.80 -10.45 -9.55
CA ASN A 160 -0.81 -11.59 -8.63
C ASN A 160 -1.56 -12.79 -9.25
N PRO A 161 -0.85 -13.83 -9.71
CA PRO A 161 -1.49 -14.96 -10.40
C PRO A 161 -2.53 -15.68 -9.55
N CYS A 162 -2.37 -15.71 -8.22
CA CYS A 162 -3.34 -16.34 -7.31
C CYS A 162 -4.71 -15.65 -7.28
N THR A 163 -4.86 -14.47 -7.90
CA THR A 163 -6.05 -13.61 -7.78
C THR A 163 -6.86 -13.53 -9.06
N MET A 164 -6.35 -14.07 -10.16
CA MET A 164 -6.94 -13.91 -11.49
C MET A 164 -8.33 -14.54 -11.62
N HIS A 165 -8.58 -15.67 -10.93
CA HIS A 165 -9.89 -16.31 -10.88
C HIS A 165 -11.01 -15.43 -10.29
N LEU A 166 -10.67 -14.43 -9.47
CA LEU A 166 -11.65 -13.52 -8.86
C LEU A 166 -12.12 -12.43 -9.83
N PHE A 167 -11.43 -12.26 -10.96
CA PHE A 167 -11.77 -11.30 -12.00
C PHE A 167 -12.55 -11.92 -13.16
N SER A 168 -13.17 -13.09 -12.97
CA SER A 168 -14.11 -13.66 -13.95
C SER A 168 -15.27 -12.71 -14.27
N ASN A 169 -15.59 -11.78 -13.38
CA ASN A 169 -16.63 -10.77 -13.54
C ASN A 169 -16.07 -9.38 -13.85
N ILE A 170 -14.91 -9.27 -14.51
CA ILE A 170 -14.30 -7.97 -14.85
C ILE A 170 -15.22 -7.06 -15.69
N SER A 171 -16.18 -7.64 -16.41
CA SER A 171 -17.24 -6.90 -17.13
C SER A 171 -18.07 -5.97 -16.24
N GLN A 172 -18.11 -6.20 -14.92
CA GLN A 172 -18.85 -5.38 -13.97
C GLN A 172 -18.13 -4.07 -13.60
N PHE A 173 -16.90 -3.87 -14.08
CA PHE A 173 -16.11 -2.66 -13.86
C PHE A 173 -16.44 -1.62 -14.93
N SER A 174 -17.67 -1.10 -14.88
CA SER A 174 -18.24 -0.23 -15.94
C SER A 174 -17.44 1.04 -16.25
N GLN A 175 -16.57 1.51 -15.35
CA GLN A 175 -15.72 2.68 -15.54
C GLN A 175 -14.24 2.36 -15.81
N LEU A 176 -13.90 1.08 -16.03
CA LEU A 176 -12.51 0.67 -16.24
C LEU A 176 -11.98 1.25 -17.56
N GLU A 177 -10.93 2.06 -17.46
CA GLU A 177 -10.25 2.69 -18.59
C GLU A 177 -8.89 2.06 -18.84
N ASN A 178 -8.20 1.64 -17.78
CA ASN A 178 -6.83 1.13 -17.85
C ASN A 178 -6.74 -0.22 -17.14
N LEU A 179 -6.34 -1.26 -17.86
CA LEU A 179 -6.09 -2.57 -17.31
C LEU A 179 -4.61 -2.93 -17.49
N LEU A 180 -3.94 -3.24 -16.40
CA LEU A 180 -2.57 -3.72 -16.42
C LEU A 180 -2.53 -5.13 -15.81
N VAL A 181 -2.06 -6.11 -16.57
CA VAL A 181 -1.98 -7.52 -16.19
C VAL A 181 -0.51 -7.91 -16.23
N GLU A 182 0.06 -8.25 -15.08
CA GLU A 182 1.46 -8.64 -14.92
C GLU A 182 1.56 -10.01 -14.25
N ASN A 183 2.67 -10.70 -14.50
CA ASN A 183 3.00 -11.98 -13.87
C ASN A 183 1.88 -13.03 -13.95
N THR A 184 1.19 -13.06 -15.09
CA THR A 184 0.02 -13.92 -15.31
C THR A 184 0.35 -15.03 -16.29
N GLU A 185 -0.26 -16.20 -16.10
CA GLU A 185 -0.20 -17.30 -17.07
C GLU A 185 -1.23 -17.07 -18.19
N SER A 186 -0.93 -17.50 -19.41
CA SER A 186 -1.79 -17.25 -20.59
C SER A 186 -3.24 -17.70 -20.40
N GLN A 187 -3.45 -18.84 -19.74
CA GLN A 187 -4.78 -19.42 -19.50
C GLN A 187 -5.72 -18.49 -18.71
N TYR A 188 -5.17 -17.70 -17.80
CA TYR A 188 -5.96 -16.73 -17.03
C TYR A 188 -6.22 -15.47 -17.85
N LEU A 189 -5.24 -15.05 -18.65
CA LEU A 189 -5.39 -13.89 -19.52
C LEU A 189 -6.49 -14.12 -20.55
N GLU A 190 -6.57 -15.28 -21.19
CA GLU A 190 -7.63 -15.59 -22.15
C GLU A 190 -9.03 -15.41 -21.55
N ASN A 191 -9.23 -15.90 -20.32
CA ASN A 191 -10.48 -15.71 -19.61
C ASN A 191 -10.78 -14.23 -19.34
N ILE A 192 -9.77 -13.45 -18.93
CA ILE A 192 -9.91 -11.99 -18.75
C ILE A 192 -10.28 -11.32 -20.08
N LEU A 193 -9.56 -11.63 -21.15
CA LEU A 193 -9.76 -11.07 -22.49
C LEU A 193 -11.19 -11.32 -23.01
N LEU A 194 -11.75 -12.50 -22.77
CA LEU A 194 -13.14 -12.81 -23.12
C LEU A 194 -14.13 -11.84 -22.46
N HIS A 195 -13.91 -11.47 -21.20
CA HIS A 195 -14.83 -10.63 -20.45
C HIS A 195 -14.62 -9.13 -20.68
N ILE A 196 -13.40 -8.67 -20.96
CA ILE A 196 -13.13 -7.23 -21.15
C ILE A 196 -13.65 -6.69 -22.49
N THR A 197 -14.01 -7.54 -23.46
CA THR A 197 -14.69 -7.13 -24.70
C THR A 197 -15.96 -6.32 -24.45
N SER A 198 -16.63 -6.57 -23.32
CA SER A 198 -17.83 -5.85 -22.89
C SER A 198 -17.57 -4.48 -22.25
N LEU A 199 -16.30 -4.11 -22.00
CA LEU A 199 -15.94 -2.87 -21.33
C LEU A 199 -15.88 -1.71 -22.32
N SER A 200 -16.95 -0.92 -22.35
CA SER A 200 -17.07 0.22 -23.27
C SER A 200 -16.04 1.32 -23.05
N ASN A 201 -15.43 1.42 -21.87
CA ASN A 201 -14.49 2.49 -21.53
C ASN A 201 -13.01 2.08 -21.58
N LEU A 202 -12.71 0.82 -21.87
CA LEU A 202 -11.33 0.30 -21.82
C LEU A 202 -10.50 0.89 -22.97
N SER A 203 -9.64 1.84 -22.65
CA SER A 203 -8.81 2.56 -23.62
C SER A 203 -7.34 2.17 -23.56
N SER A 204 -6.89 1.54 -22.48
CA SER A 204 -5.49 1.15 -22.27
C SER A 204 -5.37 -0.26 -21.69
N LEU A 205 -4.53 -1.08 -22.32
CA LEU A 205 -4.24 -2.45 -21.92
C LEU A 205 -2.73 -2.67 -21.91
N VAL A 206 -2.20 -3.09 -20.76
CA VAL A 206 -0.79 -3.46 -20.61
C VAL A 206 -0.72 -4.89 -20.11
N ILE A 207 0.00 -5.75 -20.81
CA ILE A 207 0.09 -7.18 -20.52
C ILE A 207 1.56 -7.59 -20.44
N HIS A 208 1.90 -8.30 -19.36
CA HIS A 208 3.17 -8.98 -19.16
C HIS A 208 2.90 -10.44 -18.75
N ILE A 209 3.22 -11.38 -19.64
CA ILE A 209 2.96 -12.81 -19.47
C ILE A 209 4.27 -13.55 -19.22
N ASN A 210 4.24 -14.48 -18.27
CA ASN A 210 5.41 -15.28 -17.87
C ASN A 210 5.66 -16.49 -18.78
N ASP A 211 4.68 -16.81 -19.63
CA ASP A 211 4.72 -17.91 -20.57
C ASP A 211 4.42 -17.43 -22.00
N SER A 212 4.52 -18.37 -22.93
CA SER A 212 4.43 -18.13 -24.36
C SER A 212 3.22 -18.80 -25.00
N SER A 213 2.32 -19.38 -24.21
CA SER A 213 1.25 -20.22 -24.73
C SER A 213 0.14 -19.35 -25.32
N ASN A 214 -0.48 -19.82 -26.41
CA ASN A 214 -1.69 -19.23 -27.00
C ASN A 214 -1.59 -17.76 -27.45
N GLN A 215 -0.40 -17.29 -27.85
CA GLN A 215 -0.19 -15.91 -28.28
C GLN A 215 -1.11 -15.47 -29.42
N ILE A 216 -1.27 -16.32 -30.44
CA ILE A 216 -2.13 -16.05 -31.59
C ILE A 216 -3.56 -15.73 -31.11
N GLN A 217 -4.08 -16.54 -30.18
CA GLN A 217 -5.42 -16.33 -29.63
C GLN A 217 -5.50 -15.05 -28.79
N ILE A 218 -4.48 -14.76 -27.98
CA ILE A 218 -4.38 -13.53 -27.19
C ILE A 218 -4.39 -12.30 -28.11
N TYR A 219 -3.57 -12.27 -29.16
CA TYR A 219 -3.55 -11.17 -30.13
C TYR A 219 -4.90 -10.99 -30.81
N ASN A 220 -5.52 -12.08 -31.29
CA ASN A 220 -6.83 -12.04 -31.93
C ASN A 220 -7.88 -11.40 -31.01
N GLN A 221 -7.90 -11.78 -29.73
CA GLN A 221 -8.85 -11.22 -28.77
C GLN A 221 -8.57 -9.75 -28.48
N ILE A 222 -7.29 -9.35 -28.38
CA ILE A 222 -6.89 -7.95 -28.15
C ILE A 222 -7.32 -7.06 -29.32
N PHE A 223 -7.09 -7.49 -30.56
CA PHE A 223 -7.41 -6.69 -31.74
C PHE A 223 -8.93 -6.48 -31.92
N LEU A 224 -9.75 -7.36 -31.36
CA LEU A 224 -11.22 -7.26 -31.34
C LEU A 224 -11.76 -6.28 -30.28
N LEU A 225 -10.91 -5.70 -29.43
CA LEU A 225 -11.38 -4.78 -28.40
C LEU A 225 -11.83 -3.44 -29.01
N PRO A 226 -13.10 -3.04 -28.82
CA PRO A 226 -13.74 -2.00 -29.64
C PRO A 226 -13.28 -0.57 -29.31
N THR A 227 -12.77 -0.33 -28.09
CA THR A 227 -12.43 1.02 -27.61
C THR A 227 -10.97 1.15 -27.18
N LEU A 228 -10.17 0.10 -27.38
CA LEU A 228 -8.79 0.05 -26.96
C LEU A 228 -7.91 0.94 -27.84
N LYS A 229 -7.33 2.00 -27.26
CA LYS A 229 -6.47 2.95 -27.98
C LYS A 229 -4.99 2.65 -27.81
N TYR A 230 -4.60 2.19 -26.62
CA TYR A 230 -3.22 1.86 -26.31
C TYR A 230 -3.11 0.40 -25.86
N CYS A 231 -2.20 -0.34 -26.49
CA CYS A 231 -1.89 -1.71 -26.13
C CYS A 231 -0.38 -1.88 -26.00
N LYS A 232 0.08 -2.41 -24.86
CA LYS A 232 1.46 -2.87 -24.67
C LYS A 232 1.45 -4.33 -24.25
N ILE A 233 2.21 -5.17 -24.94
CA ILE A 233 2.34 -6.58 -24.62
C ILE A 233 3.80 -6.99 -24.55
N SER A 234 4.14 -7.77 -23.53
CA SER A 234 5.48 -8.32 -23.33
C SER A 234 5.41 -9.77 -22.85
N PHE A 235 6.32 -10.59 -23.35
CA PHE A 235 6.45 -12.00 -22.97
C PHE A 235 7.86 -12.28 -22.45
N ASP A 236 7.98 -13.03 -21.35
CA ASP A 236 9.26 -13.25 -20.66
C ASP A 236 10.27 -14.13 -21.42
N LYS A 237 9.82 -14.88 -22.44
CA LYS A 237 10.69 -15.86 -23.15
C LYS A 237 10.99 -15.41 -24.58
N ASN A 238 12.16 -15.84 -25.08
CA ASN A 238 12.54 -15.76 -26.49
C ASN A 238 11.55 -16.59 -27.33
N ILE A 239 10.44 -15.97 -27.71
CA ILE A 239 9.41 -16.67 -28.45
C ILE A 239 9.57 -16.29 -29.91
N GLN A 240 9.62 -17.32 -30.74
CA GLN A 240 9.39 -17.19 -32.16
C GLN A 240 7.88 -17.03 -32.34
N LEU A 241 7.44 -15.83 -32.67
CA LEU A 241 6.12 -15.64 -33.25
C LEU A 241 6.15 -16.39 -34.60
N GLU A 242 5.28 -17.37 -34.81
CA GLU A 242 5.24 -18.02 -36.13
C GLU A 242 4.52 -17.14 -37.15
N GLN A 243 3.58 -16.31 -36.69
CA GLN A 243 2.90 -15.24 -37.42
C GLN A 243 2.01 -14.46 -36.45
N ILE A 244 2.04 -13.12 -36.47
CA ILE A 244 1.03 -12.31 -35.76
C ILE A 244 -0.24 -12.37 -36.61
N PRO A 245 -1.38 -12.82 -36.06
CA PRO A 245 -2.63 -12.96 -36.79
C PRO A 245 -3.29 -11.59 -36.96
N ILE A 246 -2.77 -10.78 -37.87
CA ILE A 246 -3.45 -9.57 -38.31
C ILE A 246 -4.39 -10.04 -39.41
N SER A 247 -5.64 -10.33 -39.02
CA SER A 247 -6.63 -10.65 -40.04
C SER A 247 -6.78 -9.42 -40.94
N THR A 248 -6.74 -9.62 -42.25
CA THR A 248 -6.85 -8.55 -43.25
C THR A 248 -8.20 -7.82 -43.23
N ASN A 249 -9.17 -8.27 -42.43
CA ASN A 249 -10.56 -7.79 -42.44
C ASN A 249 -11.07 -7.24 -41.09
N ILE A 250 -10.25 -7.20 -40.03
CA ILE A 250 -10.68 -6.66 -38.72
C ILE A 250 -10.09 -5.27 -38.54
N SER A 251 -10.96 -4.26 -38.50
CA SER A 251 -10.58 -2.91 -38.08
C SER A 251 -10.36 -2.90 -36.57
N SER A 252 -9.11 -2.81 -36.14
CA SER A 252 -8.80 -2.61 -34.72
C SER A 252 -8.91 -1.13 -34.34
N SER A 253 -9.32 -0.85 -33.10
CA SER A 253 -9.41 0.52 -32.58
C SER A 253 -8.09 1.08 -32.02
N ILE A 254 -7.04 0.24 -31.99
CA ILE A 254 -5.73 0.52 -31.41
C ILE A 254 -4.98 1.58 -32.23
N GLU A 255 -4.60 2.66 -31.56
CA GLU A 255 -3.82 3.78 -32.12
C GLU A 255 -2.33 3.62 -31.81
N HIS A 256 -2.00 3.00 -30.68
CA HIS A 256 -0.64 2.79 -30.21
C HIS A 256 -0.44 1.34 -29.76
N LEU A 257 0.36 0.59 -30.51
CA LEU A 257 0.73 -0.79 -30.19
C LEU A 257 2.22 -0.89 -29.89
N VAL A 258 2.55 -1.46 -28.74
CA VAL A 258 3.92 -1.76 -28.31
C VAL A 258 4.05 -3.25 -28.07
N ILE A 259 4.86 -3.92 -28.87
CA ILE A 259 5.20 -5.33 -28.68
C ILE A 259 6.65 -5.38 -28.19
N ILE A 260 6.85 -5.91 -26.98
CA ILE A 260 8.18 -6.16 -26.43
C ILE A 260 8.45 -7.65 -26.56
N GLY A 261 9.29 -8.00 -27.54
CA GLY A 261 9.68 -9.37 -27.83
C GLY A 261 10.61 -9.42 -29.03
N LYS A 262 11.03 -10.64 -29.40
CA LYS A 262 11.70 -10.87 -30.69
C LYS A 262 10.63 -11.02 -31.77
N CYS A 263 10.81 -10.31 -32.88
CA CYS A 263 9.92 -10.33 -34.03
C CYS A 263 10.78 -10.54 -35.27
N TYR A 264 10.36 -11.43 -36.18
CA TYR A 264 11.02 -11.57 -37.48
C TYR A 264 10.52 -10.49 -38.45
N LEU A 265 11.39 -10.02 -39.35
CA LEU A 265 11.03 -9.01 -40.35
C LEU A 265 9.80 -9.42 -41.19
N THR A 266 9.64 -10.72 -41.45
CA THR A 266 8.50 -11.30 -42.16
C THR A 266 7.16 -11.06 -41.46
N GLU A 267 7.15 -10.94 -40.13
CA GLU A 267 5.94 -10.65 -39.35
C GLU A 267 5.57 -9.17 -39.39
N LEU A 268 6.56 -8.28 -39.54
CA LEU A 268 6.33 -6.83 -39.65
C LEU A 268 5.56 -6.46 -40.91
N HIS A 269 5.69 -7.26 -41.98
CA HIS A 269 4.92 -7.08 -43.21
C HIS A 269 3.41 -7.21 -43.00
N ASN A 270 2.95 -7.88 -41.94
CA ASN A 270 1.52 -7.96 -41.64
C ASN A 270 0.95 -6.65 -41.07
N PHE A 271 1.80 -5.70 -40.65
CA PHE A 271 1.39 -4.38 -40.13
C PHE A 271 1.39 -3.27 -41.19
N LEU A 272 1.95 -3.52 -42.37
CA LEU A 272 2.05 -2.58 -43.49
C LEU A 272 0.91 -2.79 -44.48
#